data_AF-A0A0J9E6F6-F1
#
_entry.id   AF-A0A0J9E6F6-F1
#
_cell.length_a   1.000
_cell.length_b   1.000
_cell.length_c   1.000
_cell.angle_alpha   90.00
_cell.angle_beta   90.00
_cell.angle_gamma   90.00
#
_symmetry.space_group_name_H-M   'P 1'
#
loop_
_entity.id
_entity.type
_entity.pdbx_description
1 polymer ?
#
loop_
_entity_poly.entity_id
_entity_poly.type
_entity_poly.pdbx_seq_one_letter_code
_entity_poly.pdbx_strand_id
1 'polypeptide(L)'
;MIRALGMAAALLALAACAEVQRATDNVARQGARAAIDEVLVTRFPGVDGNRVTPYTDCVIDNASGREIARLAQAALIGVDEDTVTLVFDITKRPETARCLLQTGLGLAT
;
A
#
# COMPACT_ATOMS: atom_id res chain seq x y z
N MET A 1 40.53 -18.49 6.33
CA MET A 1 40.06 -17.94 5.03
C MET A 1 38.67 -18.43 4.64
N ILE A 2 38.38 -19.74 4.65
CA ILE A 2 37.06 -20.32 4.29
C ILE A 2 35.89 -19.76 5.13
N ARG A 3 36.07 -19.55 6.44
CA ARG A 3 35.03 -19.00 7.32
C ARG A 3 34.64 -17.55 6.99
N ALA A 4 35.62 -16.71 6.62
CA ALA A 4 35.36 -15.34 6.20
C ALA A 4 34.61 -15.30 4.85
N LEU A 5 34.95 -16.23 3.94
CA LEU A 5 34.26 -16.38 2.66
C LEU A 5 32.78 -16.78 2.85
N GLY A 6 32.50 -17.71 3.76
CA GLY A 6 31.13 -18.13 4.08
C GLY A 6 30.30 -17.00 4.71
N MET A 7 30.90 -16.19 5.57
CA MET A 7 30.23 -15.05 6.19
C MET A 7 29.92 -13.94 5.18
N ALA A 8 30.85 -13.66 4.26
CA ALA A 8 30.64 -12.71 3.17
C ALA A 8 29.52 -13.18 2.20
N ALA A 9 29.48 -14.47 1.86
CA ALA A 9 28.43 -15.04 1.01
C ALA A 9 27.04 -14.95 1.66
N ALA A 10 26.94 -15.21 2.98
CA ALA A 10 25.68 -15.09 3.71
C ALA A 10 25.16 -13.64 3.75
N LEU A 11 26.04 -12.65 3.95
CA LEU A 11 25.67 -11.23 3.93
C LEU A 11 25.16 -10.78 2.55
N LEU A 12 25.82 -11.24 1.47
CA LEU A 12 25.38 -10.95 0.10
C LEU A 12 24.00 -11.56 -0.20
N ALA A 13 23.75 -12.79 0.25
CA ALA A 13 22.45 -13.45 0.09
C ALA A 13 21.33 -12.70 0.85
N LEU A 14 21.57 -12.26 2.09
CA LEU A 14 20.60 -11.44 2.83
C LEU A 14 20.33 -10.10 2.14
N ALA A 15 21.37 -9.44 1.63
CA ALA A 15 21.21 -8.17 0.91
C ALA A 15 20.37 -8.34 -0.36
N ALA A 16 20.56 -9.43 -1.10
CA ALA A 16 19.75 -9.76 -2.27
C ALA A 16 18.29 -10.03 -1.91
N CYS A 17 18.02 -10.80 -0.84
CA CYS A 17 16.65 -11.01 -0.36
C CYS A 17 15.97 -9.71 0.06
N ALA A 18 16.68 -8.80 0.74
CA ALA A 18 16.11 -7.50 1.12
C ALA A 18 15.72 -6.67 -0.10
N GLU A 19 16.52 -6.70 -1.16
CA GLU A 19 16.20 -5.96 -2.39
C GLU A 19 15.02 -6.55 -3.15
N VAL A 20 14.98 -7.89 -3.28
CA VAL A 20 13.83 -8.59 -3.87
C VAL A 20 12.56 -8.30 -3.08
N GLN A 21 12.63 -8.31 -1.75
CA GLN A 21 11.47 -8.02 -0.91
C GLN A 21 10.95 -6.59 -1.13
N ARG A 22 11.84 -5.59 -1.19
CA ARG A 22 11.45 -4.20 -1.48
C ARG A 22 10.78 -4.07 -2.85
N ALA A 23 11.32 -4.72 -3.88
CA ALA A 23 10.73 -4.71 -5.22
C ALA A 23 9.33 -5.33 -5.20
N THR A 24 9.15 -6.44 -4.49
CA THR A 24 7.86 -7.14 -4.37
C THR A 24 6.84 -6.29 -3.61
N ASP A 25 7.26 -5.65 -2.52
CA ASP A 25 6.41 -4.75 -1.73
C ASP A 25 5.95 -3.54 -2.56
N ASN A 26 6.82 -2.97 -3.39
CA ASN A 26 6.48 -1.87 -4.29
C ASN A 26 5.44 -2.27 -5.33
N VAL A 27 5.55 -3.46 -5.91
CA VAL A 27 4.56 -3.98 -6.87
C VAL A 27 3.22 -4.21 -6.19
N ALA A 28 3.21 -4.81 -5.00
CA ALA A 28 1.98 -5.01 -4.24
C ALA A 28 1.31 -3.68 -3.88
N ARG A 29 2.09 -2.67 -3.48
CA ARG A 29 1.59 -1.31 -3.22
C ARG A 29 0.99 -0.65 -4.47
N GLN A 30 1.61 -0.82 -5.64
CA GLN A 30 1.05 -0.31 -6.90
C GLN A 30 -0.28 -0.98 -7.26
N GLY A 31 -0.38 -2.30 -7.11
CA GLY A 31 -1.63 -3.03 -7.30
C GLY A 31 -2.72 -2.54 -6.32
N ALA A 32 -2.37 -2.40 -5.03
CA ALA A 32 -3.31 -1.91 -4.03
C ALA A 32 -3.83 -0.50 -4.36
N ARG A 33 -2.96 0.36 -4.90
CA ARG A 33 -3.30 1.70 -5.40
C ARG A 33 -4.40 1.65 -6.44
N ALA A 34 -4.22 0.82 -7.47
CA ALA A 34 -5.18 0.68 -8.55
C ALA A 34 -6.57 0.23 -8.03
N ALA A 35 -6.60 -0.72 -7.09
CA ALA A 35 -7.85 -1.16 -6.49
C ALA A 35 -8.53 -0.06 -5.65
N ILE A 36 -7.76 0.70 -4.84
CA ILE A 36 -8.33 1.80 -4.04
C ILE A 36 -8.86 2.91 -4.95
N ASP A 37 -8.13 3.26 -6.00
CA ASP A 37 -8.55 4.27 -6.96
C ASP A 37 -9.85 3.84 -7.68
N GLU A 38 -9.97 2.55 -8.02
CA GLU A 38 -11.21 2.00 -8.58
C GLU A 38 -12.38 2.07 -7.59
N VAL A 39 -12.16 1.69 -6.32
CA VAL A 39 -13.17 1.87 -5.25
C VAL A 39 -13.64 3.32 -5.16
N LEU A 40 -12.71 4.28 -5.24
CA LEU A 40 -13.04 5.71 -5.18
C LEU A 40 -13.85 6.17 -6.39
N VAL A 41 -13.49 5.74 -7.60
CA VAL A 41 -14.24 6.11 -8.81
C VAL A 41 -15.65 5.50 -8.80
N THR A 42 -15.80 4.26 -8.32
CA THR A 42 -17.10 3.58 -8.25
C THR A 42 -18.00 4.15 -7.16
N ARG A 43 -17.45 4.49 -5.98
CA ARG A 43 -18.24 4.95 -4.82
C ARG A 43 -18.36 6.46 -4.71
N PHE A 44 -17.40 7.20 -5.25
CA PHE A 44 -17.31 8.66 -5.16
C PHE A 44 -16.97 9.29 -6.53
N PRO A 45 -17.84 9.13 -7.54
CA PRO A 45 -17.57 9.58 -8.91
C PRO A 45 -17.41 11.10 -9.07
N GLY A 46 -17.69 11.90 -8.03
CA GLY A 46 -17.54 13.36 -8.02
C GLY A 46 -16.33 13.88 -7.24
N VAL A 47 -15.44 13.01 -6.75
CA VAL A 47 -14.22 13.45 -6.06
C VAL A 47 -13.21 14.01 -7.06
N ASP A 48 -12.67 15.20 -6.77
CA ASP A 48 -11.59 15.79 -7.53
C ASP A 48 -10.40 14.82 -7.59
N GLY A 49 -9.91 14.50 -8.79
CA GLY A 49 -8.78 13.58 -9.00
C GLY A 49 -7.52 13.96 -8.21
N ASN A 50 -7.32 15.25 -7.92
CA ASN A 50 -6.21 15.75 -7.11
C ASN A 50 -6.28 15.32 -5.63
N ARG A 51 -7.42 14.82 -5.14
CA ARG A 51 -7.62 14.32 -3.77
C ARG A 51 -7.56 12.79 -3.68
N VAL A 52 -7.55 12.10 -4.83
CA VAL A 52 -7.48 10.64 -4.91
C VAL A 52 -6.12 10.15 -4.42
N THR A 53 -5.04 10.64 -5.03
CA THR A 53 -3.68 10.20 -4.68
C THR A 53 -3.40 10.35 -3.18
N PRO A 54 -3.58 11.54 -2.55
CA PRO A 54 -3.25 11.70 -1.15
C PRO A 54 -4.11 10.86 -0.19
N TYR A 55 -5.35 10.54 -0.58
CA TYR A 55 -6.20 9.59 0.15
C TYR A 55 -5.62 8.17 0.06
N THR A 56 -5.33 7.74 -1.17
CA THR A 56 -4.81 6.40 -1.46
C THR A 56 -3.48 6.16 -0.74
N ASP A 57 -2.60 7.17 -0.66
CA ASP A 57 -1.33 7.13 0.09
C ASP A 57 -1.57 6.82 1.57
N CYS A 58 -2.44 7.57 2.23
CA CYS A 58 -2.76 7.39 3.64
C CYS A 58 -3.29 5.97 3.93
N VAL A 59 -4.14 5.44 3.06
CA VAL A 59 -4.69 4.09 3.22
C VAL A 59 -3.59 3.04 3.07
N ILE A 60 -2.75 3.16 2.05
CA ILE A 60 -1.65 2.21 1.77
C ILE A 60 -0.61 2.20 2.90
N ASP A 61 -0.25 3.37 3.41
CA ASP A 61 0.80 3.48 4.43
C ASP A 61 0.36 2.98 5.81
N ASN A 62 -0.95 2.91 6.06
CA ASN A 62 -1.52 2.39 7.30
C ASN A 62 -2.16 1.00 7.15
N ALA A 63 -2.03 0.37 5.97
CA ALA A 63 -2.44 -1.00 5.73
C ALA A 63 -1.34 -1.98 6.14
N SER A 64 -1.74 -3.16 6.62
CA SER A 64 -0.80 -4.27 6.85
C SER A 64 -0.38 -4.92 5.54
N GLY A 65 0.75 -5.62 5.51
CA GLY A 65 1.22 -6.31 4.30
C GLY A 65 0.20 -7.33 3.73
N ARG A 66 -0.59 -7.97 4.60
CA ARG A 66 -1.67 -8.88 4.16
C ARG A 66 -2.83 -8.12 3.49
N GLU A 67 -3.15 -6.94 3.98
CA GLU A 67 -4.23 -6.10 3.41
C GLU A 67 -3.78 -5.52 2.08
N ILE A 68 -2.52 -5.07 1.98
CA ILE A 68 -1.91 -4.65 0.70
C ILE A 68 -1.97 -5.79 -0.32
N ALA A 69 -1.61 -7.02 0.05
CA ALA A 69 -1.68 -8.16 -0.86
C ALA A 69 -3.12 -8.44 -1.35
N ARG A 70 -4.12 -8.33 -0.46
CA ARG A 70 -5.54 -8.50 -0.83
C ARG A 70 -6.02 -7.40 -1.78
N LEU A 71 -5.70 -6.15 -1.48
CA LEU A 71 -6.03 -5.01 -2.34
C LEU A 71 -5.34 -5.13 -3.71
N ALA A 72 -4.06 -5.55 -3.73
CA ALA A 72 -3.33 -5.79 -4.97
C ALA A 72 -3.95 -6.90 -5.83
N GLN A 73 -4.45 -7.96 -5.18
CA GLN A 73 -5.19 -9.01 -5.87
C GLN A 73 -6.51 -8.49 -6.46
N ALA A 74 -7.24 -7.64 -5.73
CA ALA A 74 -8.49 -7.04 -6.20
C ALA A 74 -8.31 -6.21 -7.47
N ALA A 75 -7.15 -5.58 -7.68
CA ALA A 75 -6.85 -4.89 -8.94
C ALA A 75 -6.78 -5.81 -10.17
N LEU A 76 -6.61 -7.13 -9.97
CA LEU A 76 -6.55 -8.12 -11.06
C LEU A 76 -7.89 -8.82 -11.29
N ILE A 77 -8.62 -9.12 -10.22
CA ILE A 77 -9.87 -9.90 -10.27
C ILE A 77 -11.13 -9.03 -10.23
N GLY A 78 -10.97 -7.72 -9.98
CA GLY A 78 -12.03 -6.75 -9.79
C GLY A 78 -12.26 -6.41 -8.31
N VAL A 79 -12.74 -5.18 -8.07
CA VAL A 79 -13.12 -4.70 -6.74
C VAL A 79 -14.57 -5.07 -6.41
N ASP A 80 -14.80 -5.51 -5.18
CA ASP A 80 -16.10 -5.93 -4.65
C ASP A 80 -16.43 -5.24 -3.30
N GLU A 81 -17.55 -5.61 -2.68
CA GLU A 81 -17.96 -5.03 -1.38
C GLU A 81 -16.97 -5.35 -0.24
N ASP A 82 -16.30 -6.49 -0.29
CA ASP A 82 -15.27 -6.85 0.69
C ASP A 82 -14.05 -5.94 0.54
N THR A 83 -13.67 -5.64 -0.70
CA THR A 83 -12.60 -4.68 -1.02
C THR A 83 -12.94 -3.28 -0.51
N VAL A 84 -14.17 -2.82 -0.76
CA VAL A 84 -14.66 -1.52 -0.27
C VAL A 84 -14.65 -1.49 1.26
N THR A 85 -15.16 -2.52 1.91
CA THR A 85 -15.20 -2.64 3.38
C THR A 85 -13.79 -2.60 3.97
N LEU A 86 -12.85 -3.32 3.36
CA LEU A 86 -11.45 -3.33 3.79
C LEU A 86 -10.83 -1.93 3.73
N VAL A 87 -11.03 -1.18 2.63
CA VAL A 87 -10.54 0.20 2.52
C VAL A 87 -11.13 1.08 3.62
N PHE A 88 -12.45 0.98 3.86
CA PHE A 88 -13.09 1.74 4.93
C PHE A 88 -12.59 1.35 6.32
N ASP A 89 -12.35 0.07 6.59
CA ASP A 89 -11.83 -0.37 7.88
C ASP A 89 -10.41 0.15 8.15
N ILE A 90 -9.57 0.27 7.12
CA ILE A 90 -8.25 0.90 7.23
C ILE A 90 -8.41 2.39 7.56
N THR A 91 -9.38 3.10 6.96
CA THR A 91 -9.60 4.54 7.19
C THR A 91 -10.09 4.87 8.61
N LYS A 92 -10.78 3.93 9.26
CA LYS A 92 -11.24 4.06 10.65
C LYS A 92 -10.10 3.98 11.68
N ARG A 93 -8.89 3.57 11.27
CA ARG A 93 -7.75 3.50 12.17
C ARG A 93 -7.31 4.92 12.58
N PRO A 94 -6.89 5.13 13.83
CA PRO A 94 -6.48 6.45 14.31
C PRO A 94 -5.38 7.09 13.46
N GLU A 95 -4.40 6.32 13.02
CA GLU A 95 -3.26 6.78 12.24
C GLU A 95 -3.69 7.18 10.82
N THR A 96 -4.52 6.36 10.17
CA THR A 96 -5.09 6.67 8.85
C THR A 96 -5.97 7.91 8.91
N ALA A 97 -6.85 8.01 9.90
CA ALA A 97 -7.73 9.17 10.07
C ALA A 97 -6.92 10.46 10.27
N ARG A 98 -5.83 10.41 11.04
CA ARG A 98 -4.90 11.55 11.20
C ARG A 98 -4.23 11.93 9.89
N CYS A 99 -3.73 10.96 9.13
CA CYS A 99 -3.14 11.22 7.81
C CYS A 99 -4.14 11.89 6.87
N LEU A 100 -5.37 11.34 6.79
CA LEU A 100 -6.43 11.91 5.95
C LEU A 100 -6.79 13.34 6.35
N LEU A 101 -6.85 13.63 7.64
CA LEU A 101 -7.08 15.00 8.14
C LEU A 101 -5.94 15.94 7.77
N GLN A 102 -4.68 15.52 7.96
CA GLN A 102 -3.51 16.32 7.59
C GLN A 102 -3.49 16.62 6.09
N THR A 103 -3.73 15.61 5.27
CA THR A 103 -3.86 15.73 3.83
C THR A 103 -4.99 16.67 3.41
N GLY A 104 -6.18 16.53 4.03
CA GLY A 104 -7.32 17.40 3.74
C GLY A 104 -7.09 18.87 4.12
N LEU A 105 -6.21 19.12 5.09
CA LEU A 105 -5.78 20.45 5.53
C LEU A 105 -4.56 20.99 4.75
N GLY A 106 -3.98 20.20 3.84
CA GLY A 106 -2.76 20.56 3.10
C GLY A 106 -1.49 20.58 3.96
N LEU A 107 -1.49 19.84 5.07
CA LEU A 107 -0.38 19.74 6.03
C LEU A 107 0.48 18.49 5.81
N ALA A 108 0.01 17.53 5.03
CA ALA A 108 0.81 16.39 4.59
C ALA A 108 1.79 16.88 3.50
N THR A 109 3.08 16.83 3.81
CA THR A 109 4.20 17.22 2.93
C THR A 109 4.79 16.02 2.23
#